data_AF-A0A2T4TYR2-F1
#
_entry.id   AF-A0A2T4TYR2-F1
#
_cell.length_a   1.000
_cell.length_b   1.000
_cell.length_c   1.000
_cell.angle_alpha   90.00
_cell.angle_beta   90.00
_cell.angle_gamma   90.00
#
_symmetry.space_group_name_H-M   'P 1'
#
loop_
_entity.id
_entity.type
_entity.pdbx_description
1 polymer ?
#
loop_
_entity_poly.entity_id
_entity_poly.type
_entity_poly.pdbx_seq_one_letter_code
_entity_poly.pdbx_strand_id
1 'polypeptide(L)'
;MTAIRCAFCQGKGSDPFNCLSRLSRCQVCGGKGTVMVEEPNGMCVYCRGSGIQPYGMRVTCQVCGGKGVVRFGGPGEACPDCRGSGRTAGNGLPCTHCRGRGAIPRRPALPV
;
A
#
# COMPACT_ATOMS: atom_id res chain seq x y z
N MET A 1 -1.66 20.82 -13.61
CA MET A 1 -1.30 19.80 -12.60
C MET A 1 -1.85 20.25 -11.26
N THR A 2 -2.45 19.35 -10.49
CA THR A 2 -3.00 19.61 -9.16
C THR A 2 -2.27 18.82 -8.09
N ALA A 3 -2.08 19.45 -6.94
CA ALA A 3 -1.60 18.77 -5.74
C ALA A 3 -2.76 18.03 -5.09
N ILE A 4 -2.63 16.71 -4.95
CA ILE A 4 -3.58 15.89 -4.19
C ILE A 4 -2.89 15.30 -2.97
N ARG A 5 -3.69 14.93 -1.97
CA ARG A 5 -3.22 14.17 -0.81
C ARG A 5 -2.58 12.87 -1.28
N CYS A 6 -1.37 12.57 -0.79
CA CYS A 6 -0.68 11.32 -1.12
C CYS A 6 -1.52 10.14 -0.59
N ALA A 7 -2.07 9.34 -1.50
CA ALA A 7 -2.92 8.22 -1.15
C ALA A 7 -2.16 7.16 -0.35
N PHE A 8 -0.92 6.85 -0.77
CA PHE A 8 -0.09 5.82 -0.13
C PHE A 8 0.12 6.05 1.38
N CYS A 9 0.55 7.25 1.80
CA CYS A 9 0.75 7.58 3.22
C CYS A 9 -0.43 8.33 3.85
N GLN A 10 -1.53 8.48 3.12
CA GLN A 10 -2.70 9.25 3.53
C GLN A 10 -2.35 10.65 4.02
N GLY A 11 -1.42 11.35 3.35
CA GLY A 11 -1.03 12.70 3.73
C GLY A 11 -0.06 12.85 4.90
N LYS A 12 0.26 11.76 5.61
CA LYS A 12 1.14 11.82 6.79
C LYS A 12 2.59 12.18 6.47
N GLY A 13 3.04 11.89 5.25
CA GLY A 13 4.43 12.09 4.85
C GLY A 13 5.40 11.02 5.36
N SER A 14 5.05 10.23 6.37
CA SER A 14 5.81 9.04 6.80
C SER A 14 5.42 7.79 6.00
N ASP A 15 6.31 6.82 5.88
CA ASP A 15 6.00 5.51 5.31
C ASP A 15 4.98 4.78 6.22
N PRO A 16 3.81 4.35 5.70
CA PRO A 16 2.75 3.74 6.51
C PRO A 16 3.11 2.32 6.98
N PHE A 17 4.16 1.72 6.44
CA PHE A 17 4.59 0.36 6.69
C PHE A 17 5.87 0.29 7.52
N ASN A 18 6.39 1.45 7.95
CA ASN A 18 7.62 1.58 8.72
C ASN A 18 8.80 0.85 8.05
N CYS A 19 8.87 0.90 6.70
CA CYS A 19 10.00 0.34 5.97
C CYS A 19 11.31 0.91 6.55
N LEU A 20 12.19 0.07 7.08
CA LEU A 20 13.42 0.41 7.84
C LEU A 20 13.22 0.98 9.25
N SER A 21 12.27 1.90 9.48
CA SER A 21 11.97 2.46 10.81
C SER A 21 10.62 3.20 10.86
N ARG A 22 10.16 3.58 12.05
CA ARG A 22 8.98 4.44 12.24
C ARG A 22 9.16 5.89 11.75
N LEU A 23 10.40 6.33 11.55
CA LEU A 23 10.75 7.69 11.12
C LEU A 23 10.91 7.80 9.60
N SER A 24 10.79 6.69 8.87
CA SER A 24 11.02 6.66 7.44
C SER A 24 10.03 7.57 6.70
N ARG A 25 10.57 8.41 5.80
CA ARG A 25 9.77 9.25 4.90
C ARG A 25 9.02 8.36 3.91
N CYS A 26 7.83 8.78 3.54
CA CYS A 26 7.03 8.11 2.53
C CYS A 26 7.78 8.08 1.20
N GLN A 27 8.01 6.88 0.68
CA GLN A 27 8.70 6.64 -0.59
C GLN A 27 8.01 7.26 -1.82
N VAL A 28 6.71 7.57 -1.73
CA VAL A 28 5.91 8.11 -2.84
C VAL A 28 5.98 9.64 -2.90
N CYS A 29 5.73 10.32 -1.77
CA CYS A 29 5.73 11.79 -1.72
C CYS A 29 7.02 12.40 -1.17
N GLY A 30 7.98 11.56 -0.76
CA GLY A 30 9.23 11.98 -0.16
C GLY A 30 9.02 12.81 1.10
N GLY A 31 8.02 12.53 1.94
CA GLY A 31 7.77 13.34 3.16
C GLY A 31 6.78 14.50 3.01
N LYS A 32 6.40 14.90 1.79
CA LYS A 32 5.58 16.10 1.55
C LYS A 32 4.10 15.94 1.95
N GLY A 33 3.61 14.71 2.09
CA GLY A 33 2.18 14.43 2.29
C GLY A 33 1.30 14.63 1.05
N THR A 34 1.80 15.27 -0.01
CA THR A 34 1.07 15.51 -1.26
C THR A 34 1.86 15.05 -2.48
N VAL A 35 1.15 14.82 -3.59
CA VAL A 35 1.71 14.43 -4.90
C VAL A 35 1.05 15.22 -6.01
N MET A 36 1.79 15.53 -7.08
CA MET A 36 1.24 16.21 -8.25
C MET A 36 0.65 15.21 -9.25
N VAL A 37 -0.53 15.53 -9.79
CA VAL A 37 -1.22 14.76 -10.82
C VAL A 37 -1.70 15.69 -11.92
N GLU A 38 -1.69 15.23 -13.16
CA GLU A 38 -2.22 15.97 -14.30
C GLU A 38 -3.76 16.00 -14.27
N GLU A 39 -4.35 17.01 -14.90
CA GLU A 39 -5.81 17.14 -15.04
C GLU A 39 -6.24 16.94 -16.49
N PRO A 40 -7.46 16.41 -16.73
CA PRO A 40 -8.35 15.81 -15.74
C PRO A 40 -7.78 14.49 -15.21
N ASN A 41 -8.03 14.17 -13.94
CA ASN A 41 -7.66 12.87 -13.37
C ASN A 41 -8.88 12.16 -12.80
N GLY A 42 -8.72 10.85 -12.57
CA GLY A 42 -9.70 10.02 -11.92
C GLY A 42 -9.04 9.04 -10.95
N MET A 43 -9.86 8.47 -10.07
CA MET A 43 -9.43 7.42 -9.16
C MET A 43 -8.78 6.27 -9.93
N CYS A 44 -7.64 5.79 -9.43
CA CYS A 44 -7.01 4.60 -9.96
C CYS A 44 -7.88 3.37 -9.64
N VAL A 45 -8.53 2.82 -10.68
CA VAL A 45 -9.42 1.66 -10.54
C VAL A 45 -8.69 0.43 -10.00
N TYR A 46 -7.44 0.21 -10.45
CA TYR A 46 -6.64 -0.93 -10.03
C TYR A 46 -6.50 -1.00 -8.51
N CYS A 47 -6.06 0.09 -7.85
CA CYS A 47 -5.93 0.15 -6.40
C CYS A 47 -7.14 0.73 -5.65
N ARG A 48 -8.23 1.01 -6.37
CA ARG A 48 -9.44 1.67 -5.84
C ARG A 48 -9.12 2.93 -5.03
N GLY A 49 -8.16 3.73 -5.51
CA GLY A 49 -7.76 4.97 -4.85
C GLY A 49 -6.82 4.85 -3.65
N SER A 50 -6.53 3.64 -3.15
CA SER A 50 -5.68 3.47 -1.96
C SER A 50 -4.22 3.90 -2.17
N GLY A 51 -3.75 3.89 -3.42
CA GLY A 51 -2.34 4.08 -3.73
C GLY A 51 -1.46 2.90 -3.34
N ILE A 52 -2.01 1.84 -2.76
CA ILE A 52 -1.27 0.64 -2.32
C ILE A 52 -1.51 -0.48 -3.32
N GLN A 53 -0.48 -1.27 -3.61
CA GLN A 53 -0.57 -2.39 -4.52
C GLN A 53 -1.55 -3.44 -3.99
N PRO A 54 -2.69 -3.67 -4.67
CA PRO A 54 -3.62 -4.74 -4.30
C PRO A 54 -2.94 -6.07 -4.57
N TYR A 55 -3.07 -7.00 -3.61
CA TYR A 55 -2.64 -8.40 -3.74
C TYR A 55 -1.12 -8.65 -3.91
N GLY A 56 -0.28 -7.61 -4.01
CA GLY A 56 1.03 -7.69 -4.67
C GLY A 56 2.28 -7.81 -3.81
N MET A 57 2.20 -7.89 -2.48
CA MET A 57 3.31 -8.44 -1.69
C MET A 57 2.73 -9.27 -0.55
N ARG A 58 2.24 -10.46 -0.90
CA ARG A 58 2.02 -11.55 0.06
C ARG A 58 3.40 -12.02 0.54
N VAL A 59 4.14 -11.19 1.28
CA VAL A 59 5.31 -11.70 1.97
C VAL A 59 4.75 -12.69 2.97
N THR A 60 5.18 -13.93 2.80
CA THR A 60 4.90 -15.02 3.72
C THR A 60 5.20 -14.51 5.13
N CYS A 61 4.23 -14.61 6.04
CA CYS A 61 4.47 -14.25 7.42
C CYS A 61 5.64 -15.09 7.92
N GLN A 62 6.77 -14.44 8.24
CA GLN A 62 8.01 -15.14 8.59
C GLN A 62 7.87 -15.87 9.92
N VAL A 63 6.97 -15.40 10.80
CA VAL A 63 6.68 -16.02 12.10
C VAL A 63 6.00 -17.38 11.94
N CYS A 64 4.99 -17.50 11.07
CA CYS A 64 4.29 -18.77 10.86
C CYS A 64 4.68 -19.51 9.57
N GLY A 65 5.64 -18.98 8.79
CA GLY A 65 6.01 -19.50 7.48
C GLY A 65 4.85 -19.60 6.50
N GLY A 66 3.85 -18.71 6.58
CA GLY A 66 2.69 -18.73 5.69
C GLY A 66 1.49 -19.53 6.15
N LYS A 67 1.62 -20.30 7.24
CA LYS A 67 0.59 -21.24 7.70
C LYS A 67 -0.63 -20.57 8.33
N GLY A 68 -0.51 -19.31 8.75
CA GLY A 68 -1.53 -18.61 9.53
C GLY A 68 -1.64 -19.08 10.97
N VAL A 69 -0.90 -20.13 11.37
CA VAL A 69 -0.93 -20.70 12.72
C VAL A 69 0.48 -20.95 13.24
N VAL A 70 0.66 -20.80 14.56
CA VAL A 70 1.89 -21.15 15.29
C VAL A 70 1.59 -22.27 16.29
N ARG A 71 2.58 -23.10 16.58
CA ARG A 71 2.46 -24.22 17.55
C ARG A 71 3.62 -24.16 18.54
N PHE A 72 3.31 -24.13 19.83
CA PHE A 72 4.27 -24.27 20.93
C PHE A 72 3.86 -25.48 21.78
N GLY A 73 4.18 -26.69 21.36
CA GLY A 73 3.97 -27.91 22.16
C GLY A 73 2.51 -28.33 22.41
N GLY A 74 1.53 -27.72 21.73
CA GLY A 74 0.09 -27.99 21.88
C GLY A 74 -0.71 -27.77 20.58
N PRO A 75 -2.06 -27.70 20.64
CA PRO A 75 -2.89 -27.40 19.47
C PRO A 75 -2.52 -26.05 18.85
N GLY A 76 -2.69 -25.92 17.53
CA GLY A 76 -2.24 -24.73 16.79
C GLY A 76 -3.15 -23.53 17.02
N GLU A 77 -2.55 -22.38 17.32
CA GLU A 77 -3.24 -21.10 17.51
C GLU A 77 -3.02 -20.17 16.31
N ALA A 78 -3.95 -19.24 16.09
CA ALA A 78 -3.80 -18.23 15.05
C ALA A 78 -2.54 -17.39 15.29
N CYS A 79 -1.72 -17.23 14.26
CA CYS A 79 -0.47 -16.48 14.37
C CYS A 79 -0.77 -15.01 14.72
N PRO A 80 -0.19 -14.46 15.81
CA PRO A 80 -0.52 -13.12 16.30
C PRO A 80 -0.09 -12.02 15.32
N ASP A 81 1.04 -12.19 14.64
CA ASP A 81 1.57 -11.22 13.66
C ASP A 81 0.68 -11.06 12.44
N CYS A 82 0.18 -12.17 11.90
CA CYS A 82 -0.64 -12.15 10.68
C CYS A 82 -2.14 -12.28 10.94
N ARG A 83 -2.55 -12.47 12.21
CA ARG A 83 -3.93 -12.71 12.65
C ARG A 83 -4.62 -13.81 11.83
N GLY A 84 -3.93 -14.93 11.64
CA GLY A 84 -4.46 -16.06 10.88
C GLY A 84 -4.30 -15.97 9.35
N SER A 85 -3.90 -14.83 8.80
CA SER A 85 -3.85 -14.65 7.34
C SER A 85 -2.69 -15.37 6.63
N GLY A 86 -1.68 -15.80 7.39
CA GLY A 86 -0.42 -16.35 6.85
C GLY A 86 0.45 -15.31 6.11
N ARG A 87 0.07 -14.03 6.15
CA ARG A 87 0.75 -12.98 5.39
C ARG A 87 1.23 -11.89 6.34
N THR A 88 2.42 -11.38 6.10
CA THR A 88 2.92 -10.23 6.86
C THR A 88 1.91 -9.10 6.74
N ALA A 89 1.41 -8.62 7.87
CA ALA A 89 0.56 -7.44 7.89
C ALA A 89 1.45 -6.20 7.75
N GLY A 90 1.02 -5.24 6.92
CA GLY A 90 1.66 -3.92 6.90
C GLY A 90 2.93 -3.83 6.07
N ASN A 91 2.99 -4.46 4.90
CA ASN A 91 4.04 -4.27 3.90
C ASN A 91 3.44 -4.06 2.50
N GLY A 92 2.79 -2.92 2.33
CA GLY A 92 2.25 -2.53 1.02
C GLY A 92 3.30 -1.84 0.18
N LEU A 93 3.48 -2.31 -1.05
CA LEU A 93 4.19 -1.52 -2.06
C LEU A 93 3.29 -0.42 -2.63
N PRO A 94 3.86 0.68 -3.14
CA PRO A 94 3.10 1.62 -3.96
C PRO A 94 2.44 0.90 -5.13
N CYS A 95 1.18 1.24 -5.41
CA CYS A 95 0.45 0.69 -6.55
C CYS A 95 1.25 0.92 -7.84
N THR A 96 1.48 -0.13 -8.63
CA THR A 96 2.31 -0.04 -9.84
C THR A 96 1.65 0.77 -10.95
N HIS A 97 0.30 0.80 -10.99
CA HIS A 97 -0.46 1.53 -12.00
C HIS A 97 -0.47 3.05 -11.78
N CYS A 98 -0.61 3.51 -10.53
CA CYS A 98 -0.62 4.95 -10.22
C CYS A 98 0.65 5.44 -9.54
N ARG A 99 1.63 4.55 -9.31
CA ARG A 99 2.87 4.80 -8.56
C ARG A 99 2.61 5.41 -7.18
N GLY A 100 1.63 4.89 -6.44
CA GLY A 100 1.30 5.39 -5.10
C GLY A 100 0.35 6.58 -5.02
N ARG A 101 0.02 7.22 -6.15
CA ARG A 101 -0.79 8.45 -6.17
C ARG A 101 -2.27 8.27 -5.83
N GLY A 102 -2.83 7.08 -6.03
CA GLY A 102 -4.28 6.82 -5.89
C GLY A 102 -5.13 7.37 -7.04
N ALA A 103 -4.58 8.23 -7.88
CA ALA A 103 -5.23 8.78 -9.07
C ALA A 103 -4.35 8.59 -10.32
N ILE A 104 -4.99 8.53 -11.48
CA ILE A 104 -4.34 8.50 -12.80
C ILE A 104 -4.95 9.59 -13.70
N PRO A 105 -4.17 10.22 -14.58
CA PRO A 105 -4.70 11.14 -15.59
C PRO A 105 -5.75 10.43 -16.44
N ARG A 106 -6.90 11.07 -16.65
CA ARG A 106 -7.90 10.62 -17.62
C ARG A 106 -7.44 11.09 -18.99
N ARG A 107 -7.32 10.17 -19.93
CA ARG A 107 -7.24 10.56 -21.33
C ARG A 107 -8.61 11.11 -21.74
N PRO A 108 -8.67 12.20 -22.52
CA PRO A 108 -9.91 12.55 -23.19
C PRO A 108 -10.37 11.32 -23.99
N ALA A 109 -11.66 11.01 -23.92
CA ALA A 109 -12.25 10.01 -24.81
C ALA A 109 -11.91 10.43 -26.24
N LEU A 110 -11.38 9.50 -27.05
CA LEU A 110 -11.28 9.74 -28.48
C LEU A 110 -12.69 10.06 -28.97
N PRO A 111 -12.90 11.16 -29.72
CA PRO A 111 -14.18 11.37 -30.37
C PRO A 111 -14.43 10.18 -31.28
N VAL A 112 -15.57 9.51 -31.06
CA VAL A 112 -16.14 8.54 -32.00
C VAL A 112 -16.71 9.25 -33.21
#